data_AF-A0A1Y1QTE1-F1
#
_entry.id   AF-A0A1Y1QTE1-F1
#
_cell.length_a   1.000
_cell.length_b   1.000
_cell.length_c   1.000
_cell.angle_alpha   90.00
_cell.angle_beta   90.00
_cell.angle_gamma   90.00
#
_symmetry.space_group_name_H-M   'P 1'
#
loop_
_entity.id
_entity.type
_entity.pdbx_description
1 polymer ?
#
loop_
_entity_poly.entity_id
_entity_poly.type
_entity_poly.pdbx_seq_one_letter_code
_entity_poly.pdbx_strand_id
1 'polypeptide(L)'
;MKQFNRTFPADCLLLITLLLLSSCEKRDAPPSPPAPPVESMAEPVIIPDADQLQPDDSTVLITPEPETMPTPPEKPNTLKIPNPAQQTLPGSEFSLRFRATGESFYTEITLANGILSYTYFEDTAGRCAQWVKSTPCWQDSDLKTISLALPPEDLDNLYAVIKESGALALKRDTFGGAKAGQRHYPQTLDIMLDGKEKKLVYQSFPGSSPKPEAFARLETVLLEYARDLPH
;
A
#
# COMPACT_ATOMS: atom_id res chain seq x y z
N MET A 1 33.21 -36.76 23.49
CA MET A 1 33.43 -36.73 22.02
C MET A 1 33.27 -38.14 21.48
N LYS A 2 32.15 -38.42 20.80
CA LYS A 2 31.90 -39.69 20.09
C LYS A 2 31.35 -39.32 18.72
N GLN A 3 32.18 -39.51 17.70
CA GLN A 3 31.81 -39.27 16.30
C GLN A 3 30.98 -40.44 15.80
N PHE A 4 29.77 -40.14 15.31
CA PHE A 4 28.91 -41.08 14.60
C PHE A 4 29.09 -40.81 13.10
N ASN A 5 29.92 -41.63 12.46
CA ASN A 5 29.97 -41.72 11.00
C ASN A 5 28.77 -42.55 10.53
N ARG A 6 27.79 -41.90 9.88
CA ARG A 6 26.75 -42.57 9.10
C ARG A 6 26.96 -42.28 7.62
N THR A 7 27.49 -43.28 6.95
CA THR A 7 27.55 -43.42 5.49
C THR A 7 26.15 -43.70 4.98
N PHE A 8 25.61 -42.84 4.10
CA PHE A 8 24.36 -43.10 3.38
C PHE A 8 24.69 -43.72 2.02
N PRO A 9 24.12 -44.87 1.64
CA PRO A 9 24.28 -45.40 0.29
C PRO A 9 23.41 -44.61 -0.68
N ALA A 10 24.06 -44.08 -1.71
CA ALA A 10 23.44 -43.51 -2.90
C ALA A 10 23.08 -44.67 -3.85
N ASP A 11 21.85 -45.17 -3.76
CA ASP A 11 21.25 -46.03 -4.78
C ASP A 11 19.73 -46.06 -4.58
N CYS A 12 19.02 -45.13 -5.23
CA CYS A 12 17.61 -45.31 -5.59
C CYS A 12 17.25 -44.30 -6.70
N LEU A 13 17.91 -44.48 -7.84
CA LEU A 13 17.58 -43.84 -9.10
C LEU A 13 16.75 -44.82 -9.92
N LEU A 14 15.71 -44.31 -10.59
CA LEU A 14 14.90 -44.95 -11.65
C LEU A 14 13.91 -46.05 -11.25
N LEU A 15 12.61 -45.70 -11.19
CA LEU A 15 11.50 -46.36 -11.92
C LEU A 15 10.13 -45.92 -11.37
N ILE A 16 9.59 -44.77 -11.80
CA ILE A 16 8.14 -44.59 -11.97
C ILE A 16 7.91 -43.71 -13.20
N THR A 17 8.05 -44.33 -14.36
CA THR A 17 7.45 -43.89 -15.62
C THR A 17 5.98 -44.34 -15.65
N LEU A 18 5.11 -43.44 -16.11
CA LEU A 18 3.83 -43.70 -16.81
C LEU A 18 2.76 -44.55 -16.11
N LEU A 19 1.72 -43.87 -15.61
CA LEU A 19 0.31 -44.30 -15.37
C LEU A 19 -0.34 -43.10 -14.63
N LEU A 20 -1.40 -42.38 -15.03
CA LEU A 20 -2.50 -42.59 -15.95
C LEU A 20 -2.96 -41.22 -16.49
N LEU A 21 -2.99 -41.07 -17.81
CA LEU A 21 -3.90 -40.14 -18.50
C LEU A 21 -5.22 -40.88 -18.69
N SER A 22 -6.21 -40.59 -17.85
CA SER A 22 -7.61 -40.92 -18.16
C SER A 22 -8.58 -40.13 -17.30
N SER A 23 -9.62 -39.60 -17.95
CA SER A 23 -10.92 -39.23 -17.40
C SER A 23 -10.98 -37.89 -16.63
N CYS A 24 -11.85 -36.92 -16.92
CA CYS A 24 -13.10 -36.90 -17.69
C CYS A 24 -13.29 -35.53 -18.36
N GLU A 25 -13.56 -35.57 -19.65
CA GLU A 25 -14.18 -34.52 -20.44
C GLU A 25 -15.65 -34.39 -19.99
N LYS A 26 -15.99 -33.34 -19.24
CA LYS A 26 -17.38 -33.00 -18.91
C LYS A 26 -17.82 -31.87 -19.83
N ARG A 27 -18.59 -32.25 -20.85
CA ARG A 27 -19.20 -31.33 -21.82
C ARG A 27 -20.05 -30.27 -21.11
N ASP A 28 -19.81 -29.04 -21.53
CA ASP A 28 -20.56 -27.84 -21.22
C ASP A 28 -22.05 -28.01 -21.53
N ALA A 29 -22.89 -27.68 -20.54
CA ALA A 29 -24.27 -27.32 -20.82
C ALA A 29 -24.27 -25.89 -21.37
N PRO A 30 -25.10 -25.56 -22.39
CA PRO A 30 -25.21 -24.20 -22.90
C PRO A 30 -25.73 -23.27 -21.79
N PRO A 31 -25.19 -22.04 -21.68
CA PRO A 31 -25.69 -21.05 -20.73
C PRO A 31 -27.16 -20.72 -21.04
N SER A 32 -27.97 -20.61 -19.99
CA SER A 32 -29.35 -20.16 -20.10
C SER A 32 -29.40 -18.73 -20.65
N PRO A 33 -30.38 -18.40 -21.52
CA PRO A 33 -30.52 -17.05 -22.04
C PRO A 33 -30.73 -16.04 -20.90
N PRO A 34 -30.20 -14.82 -21.02
CA PRO A 34 -30.38 -13.77 -20.03
C PRO A 34 -31.86 -13.39 -19.93
N ALA A 35 -32.34 -13.23 -18.69
CA ALA A 35 -33.68 -12.69 -18.42
C ALA A 35 -33.80 -11.28 -19.02
N PRO A 36 -34.99 -10.90 -19.55
CA PRO A 36 -35.22 -9.55 -20.04
C PRO A 36 -35.00 -8.52 -18.92
N PRO A 37 -34.55 -7.31 -19.24
CA PRO A 37 -34.34 -6.26 -18.26
C PRO A 37 -35.68 -5.91 -17.59
N VAL A 38 -35.67 -5.94 -16.26
CA VAL A 38 -36.77 -5.44 -15.44
C VAL A 38 -36.76 -3.93 -15.57
N GLU A 39 -37.63 -3.43 -16.46
CA GLU A 39 -37.99 -2.02 -16.52
C GLU A 39 -38.89 -1.74 -15.30
N SER A 40 -38.35 -1.06 -14.29
CA SER A 40 -39.17 -0.56 -13.20
C SER A 40 -38.72 0.84 -12.81
N MET A 41 -39.72 1.71 -12.83
CA MET A 41 -39.65 3.15 -12.93
C MET A 41 -39.12 3.76 -11.63
N ALA A 42 -38.05 4.56 -11.74
CA ALA A 42 -37.70 5.50 -10.69
C ALA A 42 -38.65 6.69 -10.76
N GLU A 43 -39.43 6.91 -9.70
CA GLU A 43 -40.19 8.15 -9.49
C GLU A 43 -39.25 9.36 -9.46
N PRO A 44 -39.63 10.49 -10.09
CA PRO A 44 -38.86 11.71 -10.03
C PRO A 44 -38.95 12.35 -8.63
N VAL A 45 -37.82 12.40 -7.93
CA VAL A 45 -37.68 13.18 -6.69
C VAL A 45 -37.69 14.66 -7.05
N ILE A 46 -38.73 15.36 -6.60
CA ILE A 46 -38.85 16.82 -6.68
C ILE A 46 -37.90 17.44 -5.64
N ILE A 47 -36.85 18.12 -6.11
CA ILE A 47 -35.99 18.96 -5.27
C ILE A 47 -36.57 20.37 -5.33
N PRO A 48 -36.99 20.98 -4.21
CA PRO A 48 -37.40 22.38 -4.20
C PRO A 48 -36.19 23.32 -4.35
N ASP A 49 -36.39 24.35 -5.17
CA ASP A 49 -35.51 25.50 -5.40
C ASP A 49 -34.95 26.08 -4.10
N ALA A 50 -33.63 26.18 -4.03
CA ALA A 50 -32.91 27.00 -3.06
C ALA A 50 -32.15 28.06 -3.86
N ASP A 51 -32.83 29.16 -4.15
CA ASP A 51 -32.21 30.35 -4.71
C ASP A 51 -32.62 31.59 -3.88
N GLN A 52 -31.70 32.55 -3.84
CA GLN A 52 -31.73 33.85 -3.14
C GLN A 52 -31.15 33.92 -1.72
N LEU A 53 -29.82 33.98 -1.66
CA LEU A 53 -29.13 34.83 -0.70
C LEU A 53 -28.54 36.03 -1.44
N GLN A 54 -29.04 37.23 -1.12
CA GLN A 54 -28.47 38.51 -1.54
C GLN A 54 -27.14 38.77 -0.81
N PRO A 55 -26.13 39.37 -1.45
CA PRO A 55 -25.05 40.02 -0.73
C PRO A 55 -25.40 41.48 -0.46
N ASP A 56 -25.37 41.85 0.83
CA ASP A 56 -25.46 43.22 1.29
C ASP A 56 -24.22 44.04 0.90
N ASP A 57 -24.53 45.24 0.49
CA ASP A 57 -23.68 46.34 0.09
C ASP A 57 -23.09 47.06 1.33
N SER A 58 -22.03 47.83 1.09
CA SER A 58 -21.33 48.76 2.00
C SER A 58 -20.11 48.18 2.73
N THR A 59 -18.92 48.68 2.35
CA THR A 59 -18.09 49.51 3.25
C THR A 59 -16.96 50.21 2.47
N VAL A 60 -17.17 51.51 2.24
CA VAL A 60 -16.27 52.66 2.50
C VAL A 60 -14.87 52.71 1.84
N LEU A 61 -14.73 53.70 0.95
CA LEU A 61 -13.49 54.36 0.52
C LEU A 61 -12.67 54.88 1.70
N ILE A 62 -11.37 54.56 1.75
CA ILE A 62 -10.35 55.43 2.34
C ILE A 62 -9.13 55.46 1.42
N THR A 63 -8.92 56.62 0.81
CA THR A 63 -7.69 57.06 0.16
C THR A 63 -6.64 57.41 1.20
N PRO A 64 -5.37 57.05 0.98
CA PRO A 64 -4.29 57.99 1.25
C PRO A 64 -3.25 58.08 0.11
N GLU A 65 -2.86 59.31 -0.20
CA GLU A 65 -1.74 59.72 -1.05
C GLU A 65 -0.72 60.47 -0.15
N PRO A 66 0.55 60.71 -0.50
CA PRO A 66 1.62 59.77 -0.86
C PRO A 66 2.91 59.96 -0.01
N GLU A 67 3.95 59.23 -0.43
CA GLU A 67 5.39 59.46 -0.25
C GLU A 67 6.02 59.21 1.13
N THR A 68 6.65 58.05 1.26
CA THR A 68 8.04 57.98 1.74
C THR A 68 8.67 56.70 1.20
N MET A 69 9.69 56.83 0.35
CA MET A 69 10.51 55.69 -0.06
C MET A 69 11.44 55.27 1.08
N PRO A 70 11.53 53.96 1.37
CA PRO A 70 12.75 53.36 1.87
C PRO A 70 13.34 52.44 0.79
N THR A 71 14.62 52.70 0.55
CA THR A 71 15.71 51.85 0.03
C THR A 71 15.42 50.39 -0.40
N PRO A 72 16.10 49.90 -1.46
CA PRO A 72 15.92 48.54 -1.98
C PRO A 72 16.18 47.46 -0.92
N PRO A 73 15.31 46.44 -0.80
CA PRO A 73 15.62 45.28 0.02
C PRO A 73 16.79 44.51 -0.57
N GLU A 74 17.73 44.18 0.31
CA GLU A 74 18.89 43.33 0.07
C GLU A 74 18.50 42.03 -0.64
N LYS A 75 19.45 41.53 -1.43
CA LYS A 75 19.47 40.23 -2.09
C LYS A 75 18.85 39.12 -1.23
N PRO A 76 18.19 38.14 -1.87
CA PRO A 76 17.50 37.07 -1.16
C PRO A 76 18.44 36.37 -0.18
N ASN A 77 17.97 36.29 1.06
CA ASN A 77 18.47 35.40 2.10
C ASN A 77 18.86 34.08 1.45
N THR A 78 20.17 33.82 1.42
CA THR A 78 20.70 32.50 1.11
C THR A 78 20.02 31.55 2.08
N LEU A 79 19.10 30.72 1.57
CA LEU A 79 18.60 29.55 2.28
C LEU A 79 19.84 28.85 2.83
N LYS A 80 20.02 28.90 4.15
CA LYS A 80 20.99 28.06 4.84
C LYS A 80 20.48 26.64 4.64
N ILE A 81 20.92 26.01 3.55
CA ILE A 81 20.88 24.57 3.37
C ILE A 81 21.52 24.01 4.64
N PRO A 82 20.81 23.26 5.48
CA PRO A 82 21.43 22.60 6.61
C PRO A 82 22.56 21.73 6.06
N ASN A 83 23.75 21.99 6.58
CA ASN A 83 24.94 21.20 6.32
C ASN A 83 24.59 19.71 6.53
N PRO A 84 24.72 18.82 5.52
CA PRO A 84 24.40 17.40 5.67
C PRO A 84 25.43 16.63 6.53
N ALA A 85 26.25 17.32 7.31
CA ALA A 85 27.12 16.72 8.30
C ALA A 85 26.43 16.80 9.67
N GLN A 86 26.06 15.62 10.19
CA GLN A 86 25.56 15.32 11.54
C GLN A 86 24.04 15.12 11.71
N GLN A 87 23.46 14.13 11.02
CA GLN A 87 22.49 13.20 11.64
C GLN A 87 22.62 11.82 10.99
N THR A 88 23.78 11.20 11.15
CA THR A 88 23.92 9.75 10.95
C THR A 88 23.60 9.11 12.30
N LEU A 89 22.36 8.65 12.49
CA LEU A 89 22.08 7.67 13.55
C LEU A 89 22.91 6.42 13.21
N PRO A 90 23.92 6.06 14.01
CA PRO A 90 24.76 4.92 13.71
C PRO A 90 23.94 3.64 13.92
N GLY A 91 23.63 2.93 12.82
CA GLY A 91 23.31 1.50 12.83
C GLY A 91 21.97 1.06 13.41
N SER A 92 20.95 1.92 13.48
CA SER A 92 19.62 1.52 13.94
C SER A 92 18.83 0.84 12.82
N GLU A 93 18.63 -0.46 13.03
CA GLU A 93 17.83 -1.48 12.33
C GLU A 93 16.37 -1.13 12.02
N PHE A 94 15.98 0.14 11.98
CA PHE A 94 14.59 0.53 11.78
C PHE A 94 14.24 0.53 10.29
N SER A 95 13.45 -0.46 9.86
CA SER A 95 12.86 -0.49 8.52
C SER A 95 11.45 -1.06 8.52
N LEU A 96 10.66 -0.60 7.55
CA LEU A 96 9.31 -1.09 7.32
C LEU A 96 9.12 -1.31 5.82
N ARG A 97 8.38 -2.36 5.48
CA ARG A 97 7.90 -2.57 4.11
C ARG A 97 6.48 -3.10 4.15
N PHE A 98 5.54 -2.30 3.69
CA PHE A 98 4.20 -2.74 3.38
C PHE A 98 4.07 -2.99 1.87
N ARG A 99 3.44 -4.08 1.48
CA ARG A 99 3.16 -4.37 0.06
C ARG A 99 1.80 -5.04 -0.10
N ALA A 100 0.99 -4.51 -1.00
CA ALA A 100 -0.27 -5.06 -1.46
C ALA A 100 -0.27 -5.12 -2.98
N THR A 101 -0.63 -6.27 -3.55
CA THR A 101 -0.61 -6.48 -4.99
C THR A 101 -1.78 -7.34 -5.45
N GLY A 102 -2.30 -7.03 -6.63
CA GLY A 102 -3.33 -7.80 -7.32
C GLY A 102 -3.26 -7.56 -8.82
N GLU A 103 -4.26 -8.05 -9.55
CA GLU A 103 -4.22 -7.98 -11.01
C GLU A 103 -4.27 -6.53 -11.51
N SER A 104 -5.05 -5.66 -10.85
CA SER A 104 -5.27 -4.28 -11.26
C SER A 104 -4.64 -3.23 -10.36
N PHE A 105 -3.86 -3.63 -9.35
CA PHE A 105 -3.25 -2.70 -8.40
C PHE A 105 -1.87 -3.16 -7.93
N TYR A 106 -1.04 -2.18 -7.61
CA TYR A 106 0.23 -2.34 -6.93
C TYR A 106 0.40 -1.21 -5.93
N THR A 107 0.78 -1.54 -4.71
CA THR A 107 1.09 -0.60 -3.63
C THR A 107 2.24 -1.17 -2.84
N GLU A 108 3.31 -0.41 -2.72
CA GLU A 108 4.45 -0.74 -1.87
C GLU A 108 4.96 0.51 -1.18
N ILE A 109 5.06 0.44 0.14
CA ILE A 109 5.55 1.54 0.98
C ILE A 109 6.75 1.02 1.74
N THR A 110 7.91 1.61 1.53
CA THR A 110 9.15 1.24 2.21
C THR A 110 9.69 2.41 3.01
N LEU A 111 10.01 2.16 4.27
CA LEU A 111 10.80 3.07 5.10
C LEU A 111 12.16 2.42 5.35
N ALA A 112 13.22 3.05 4.87
CA ALA A 112 14.58 2.59 5.14
C ALA A 112 15.52 3.79 5.22
N ASN A 113 16.43 3.81 6.20
CA ASN A 113 17.39 4.89 6.40
C ASN A 113 16.73 6.29 6.50
N GLY A 114 15.55 6.36 7.11
CA GLY A 114 14.76 7.59 7.24
C GLY A 114 14.05 8.05 5.96
N ILE A 115 14.16 7.30 4.86
CA ILE A 115 13.53 7.62 3.58
C ILE A 115 12.27 6.76 3.43
N LEU A 116 11.13 7.42 3.28
CA LEU A 116 9.88 6.80 2.91
C LEU A 116 9.74 6.83 1.38
N SER A 117 9.54 5.67 0.77
CA SER A 117 9.26 5.53 -0.66
C SER A 117 7.91 4.88 -0.86
N TYR A 118 7.09 5.45 -1.72
CA TYR A 118 5.80 4.91 -2.14
C TYR A 118 5.85 4.55 -3.62
N THR A 119 5.77 3.25 -3.90
CA THR A 119 5.70 2.70 -5.26
C THR A 119 4.28 2.22 -5.55
N TYR A 120 3.71 2.66 -6.65
CA TYR A 120 2.32 2.36 -6.99
C TYR A 120 2.10 2.18 -8.50
N PHE A 121 1.01 1.49 -8.83
CA PHE A 121 0.50 1.40 -10.18
C PHE A 121 -0.76 2.27 -10.33
N GLU A 122 -0.87 2.99 -11.44
CA GLU A 122 -2.03 3.81 -11.79
C GLU A 122 -2.50 3.46 -13.20
N ASP A 123 -3.76 3.01 -13.35
CA ASP A 123 -4.32 2.63 -14.65
C ASP A 123 -4.88 3.84 -15.42
N THR A 124 -4.01 4.76 -15.81
CA THR A 124 -4.41 5.98 -16.54
C THR A 124 -4.98 5.70 -17.93
N ALA A 125 -4.66 4.55 -18.52
CA ALA A 125 -5.07 4.16 -19.86
C ALA A 125 -6.25 3.16 -19.89
N GLY A 126 -6.81 2.78 -18.72
CA GLY A 126 -7.93 1.84 -18.63
C GLY A 126 -7.59 0.43 -19.11
N ARG A 127 -6.32 0.04 -19.09
CA ARG A 127 -5.84 -1.28 -19.58
C ARG A 127 -6.41 -2.41 -18.73
N CYS A 128 -6.66 -2.16 -17.45
CA CYS A 128 -7.08 -3.18 -16.50
C CYS A 128 -8.60 -3.42 -16.55
N ALA A 129 -9.37 -2.51 -17.14
CA ALA A 129 -10.83 -2.63 -17.25
C ALA A 129 -11.28 -3.87 -18.03
N GLN A 130 -10.50 -4.31 -19.01
CA GLN A 130 -10.79 -5.49 -19.85
C GLN A 130 -9.91 -6.70 -19.47
N TRP A 131 -9.24 -6.64 -18.32
CA TRP A 131 -8.25 -7.64 -17.95
C TRP A 131 -8.89 -8.87 -17.30
N VAL A 132 -8.97 -9.95 -18.06
CA VAL A 132 -9.61 -11.22 -17.63
C VAL A 132 -8.62 -12.27 -17.11
N LYS A 133 -7.31 -11.99 -17.20
CA LYS A 133 -6.26 -12.94 -16.78
C LYS A 133 -6.01 -12.83 -15.28
N SER A 134 -5.64 -13.94 -14.65
CA SER A 134 -5.21 -13.99 -13.24
C SER A 134 -3.75 -13.56 -13.04
N THR A 135 -3.26 -12.65 -13.88
CA THR A 135 -1.92 -12.07 -13.80
C THR A 135 -2.06 -10.55 -13.68
N PRO A 136 -1.06 -9.81 -13.19
CA PRO A 136 -1.03 -8.36 -13.31
C PRO A 136 -1.32 -7.84 -14.72
N CYS A 137 -2.14 -6.80 -14.84
CA CYS A 137 -2.32 -5.98 -16.05
C CYS A 137 -1.21 -4.94 -16.22
N TRP A 138 -0.36 -4.79 -15.20
CA TRP A 138 0.77 -3.87 -15.13
C TRP A 138 2.10 -4.63 -15.21
N GLN A 139 3.16 -3.92 -15.57
CA GLN A 139 4.54 -4.37 -15.53
C GLN A 139 5.38 -3.42 -14.67
N ASP A 140 6.60 -3.85 -14.32
CA ASP A 140 7.50 -3.06 -13.47
C ASP A 140 7.78 -1.65 -14.04
N SER A 141 7.82 -1.51 -15.37
CA SER A 141 7.99 -0.21 -16.05
C SER A 141 6.78 0.72 -15.91
N ASP A 142 5.61 0.21 -15.53
CA ASP A 142 4.41 1.01 -15.29
C ASP A 142 4.35 1.55 -13.85
N LEU A 143 5.24 1.08 -12.97
CA LEU A 143 5.25 1.49 -11.58
C LEU A 143 5.87 2.87 -11.43
N LYS A 144 5.24 3.70 -10.60
CA LYS A 144 5.72 5.03 -10.23
C LYS A 144 6.22 4.98 -8.80
N THR A 145 7.33 5.65 -8.52
CA THR A 145 7.87 5.77 -7.17
C THR A 145 8.06 7.24 -6.82
N ILE A 146 7.51 7.64 -5.69
CA ILE A 146 7.79 8.92 -5.04
C ILE A 146 8.50 8.65 -3.71
N SER A 147 9.36 9.57 -3.27
CA SER A 147 10.15 9.38 -2.04
C SER A 147 10.44 10.69 -1.35
N LEU A 148 10.48 10.63 -0.02
CA LEU A 148 10.80 11.77 0.83
C LEU A 148 11.58 11.29 2.06
N ALA A 149 12.57 12.07 2.47
CA ALA A 149 13.18 11.89 3.78
C ALA A 149 12.19 12.38 4.84
N LEU A 150 11.79 11.50 5.75
CA LEU A 150 10.90 11.89 6.85
C LEU A 150 11.67 12.72 7.87
N PRO A 151 11.03 13.74 8.47
CA PRO A 151 11.65 14.47 9.56
C PRO A 151 11.76 13.59 10.82
N PRO A 152 12.68 13.90 11.74
CA PRO A 152 12.92 13.08 12.93
C PRO A 152 11.67 12.82 13.77
N GLU A 153 10.79 13.81 13.93
CA GLU A 153 9.53 13.66 14.67
C GLU A 153 8.61 12.59 14.09
N ASP A 154 8.56 12.46 12.76
CA ASP A 154 7.75 11.44 12.09
C ASP A 154 8.37 10.05 12.22
N LEU A 155 9.70 9.97 12.21
CA LEU A 155 10.41 8.72 12.47
C LEU A 155 10.16 8.24 13.91
N ASP A 156 10.21 9.14 14.88
CA ASP A 156 9.92 8.84 16.29
C ASP A 156 8.45 8.40 16.47
N ASN A 157 7.51 9.06 15.80
CA ASN A 157 6.10 8.68 15.81
C ASN A 157 5.89 7.28 15.23
N LEU A 158 6.45 6.98 14.05
CA LEU A 158 6.35 5.66 13.43
C LEU A 158 6.95 4.57 14.31
N TYR A 159 8.11 4.86 14.91
CA TYR A 159 8.78 3.96 15.84
C TYR A 159 7.88 3.64 17.05
N ALA A 160 7.26 4.66 17.66
CA ALA A 160 6.33 4.49 18.77
C ALA A 160 5.10 3.65 18.38
N VAL A 161 4.49 3.94 17.22
CA VAL A 161 3.33 3.20 16.70
C VAL A 161 3.64 1.71 16.58
N ILE A 162 4.82 1.32 16.07
CA ILE A 162 5.18 -0.10 15.93
C ILE A 162 5.32 -0.77 17.29
N LYS A 163 6.01 -0.12 18.23
CA LYS A 163 6.18 -0.66 19.59
C LYS A 163 4.83 -0.88 20.27
N GLU A 164 3.93 0.08 20.14
CA GLU A 164 2.60 0.03 20.75
C GLU A 164 1.63 -0.89 20.01
N SER A 165 1.82 -1.09 18.70
CA SER A 165 0.91 -1.91 17.89
C SER A 165 0.82 -3.36 18.38
N GLY A 166 1.88 -3.87 19.02
CA GLY A 166 2.00 -5.29 19.36
C GLY A 166 2.27 -6.20 18.15
N ALA A 167 2.56 -5.64 16.96
CA ALA A 167 2.78 -6.42 15.74
C ALA A 167 3.93 -7.43 15.87
N LEU A 168 5.03 -7.02 16.51
CA LEU A 168 6.17 -7.90 16.80
C LEU A 168 5.84 -9.04 17.78
N ALA A 169 4.78 -8.89 18.58
CA ALA A 169 4.34 -9.87 19.58
C ALA A 169 3.29 -10.86 19.05
N LEU A 170 2.83 -10.70 17.80
CA LEU A 170 1.87 -11.62 17.20
C LEU A 170 2.45 -13.04 17.11
N LYS A 171 1.71 -14.02 17.63
CA LYS A 171 2.13 -15.43 17.69
C LYS A 171 2.14 -16.11 16.32
N ARG A 172 1.40 -15.59 15.35
CA ARG A 172 1.29 -16.11 13.99
C ARG A 172 1.79 -15.04 13.02
N ASP A 173 2.28 -15.52 11.88
CA ASP A 173 2.82 -14.67 10.81
C ASP A 173 1.89 -14.59 9.60
N THR A 174 0.82 -15.40 9.58
CA THR A 174 -0.15 -15.43 8.48
C THR A 174 -1.58 -15.45 9.01
N PHE A 175 -2.41 -14.62 8.40
CA PHE A 175 -3.81 -14.36 8.76
C PHE A 175 -4.71 -14.38 7.51
N GLY A 176 -6.02 -14.39 7.71
CA GLY A 176 -7.01 -14.47 6.63
C GLY A 176 -7.53 -15.90 6.43
N GLY A 177 -6.63 -16.90 6.50
CA GLY A 177 -7.01 -18.32 6.56
C GLY A 177 -7.39 -18.93 5.22
N ALA A 178 -6.73 -18.51 4.13
CA ALA A 178 -6.98 -19.08 2.82
C ALA A 178 -6.56 -20.56 2.81
N LYS A 179 -7.40 -21.41 2.23
CA LYS A 179 -7.06 -22.83 2.03
C LYS A 179 -6.01 -22.99 0.93
N ALA A 180 -5.35 -24.14 0.91
CA ALA A 180 -4.46 -24.49 -0.21
C ALA A 180 -5.23 -24.39 -1.55
N GLY A 181 -4.65 -23.68 -2.51
CA GLY A 181 -5.25 -23.44 -3.83
C GLY A 181 -6.35 -22.38 -3.86
N GLN A 182 -6.75 -21.80 -2.72
CA GLN A 182 -7.75 -20.73 -2.69
C GLN A 182 -7.12 -19.40 -3.13
N ARG A 183 -7.77 -18.76 -4.10
CA ARG A 183 -7.39 -17.42 -4.56
C ARG A 183 -7.56 -16.40 -3.44
N HIS A 184 -6.55 -15.58 -3.23
CA HIS A 184 -6.53 -14.49 -2.26
C HIS A 184 -5.51 -13.42 -2.69
N TYR A 185 -5.66 -12.22 -2.15
CA TYR A 185 -4.73 -11.11 -2.34
C TYR A 185 -3.85 -10.97 -1.10
N PRO A 186 -2.55 -11.24 -1.20
CA PRO A 186 -1.65 -11.10 -0.07
C PRO A 186 -1.32 -9.62 0.17
N GLN A 187 -1.41 -9.22 1.43
CA GLN A 187 -0.79 -8.00 1.93
C GLN A 187 0.33 -8.41 2.88
N THR A 188 1.53 -7.90 2.67
CA THR A 188 2.72 -8.23 3.47
C THR A 188 3.22 -7.02 4.22
N LEU A 189 3.58 -7.20 5.48
CA LEU A 189 4.23 -6.20 6.32
C LEU A 189 5.51 -6.81 6.89
N ASP A 190 6.65 -6.34 6.40
CA ASP A 190 7.97 -6.67 6.92
C ASP A 190 8.42 -5.54 7.86
N ILE A 191 8.83 -5.90 9.08
CA ILE A 191 9.19 -4.98 10.16
C ILE A 191 10.59 -5.36 10.64
N MET A 192 11.51 -4.39 10.66
CA MET A 192 12.77 -4.48 11.36
C MET A 192 12.84 -3.37 12.41
N LEU A 193 13.05 -3.75 13.67
CA LEU A 193 13.11 -2.81 14.79
C LEU A 193 13.97 -3.36 15.92
N ASP A 194 14.99 -2.62 16.36
CA ASP A 194 15.83 -2.97 17.52
C ASP A 194 16.37 -4.43 17.52
N GLY A 195 16.92 -4.93 16.42
CA GLY A 195 17.38 -6.34 16.36
C GLY A 195 16.34 -7.35 15.91
N LYS A 196 15.08 -6.94 15.77
CA LYS A 196 13.96 -7.86 15.60
C LYS A 196 13.35 -7.72 14.22
N GLU A 197 13.34 -8.84 13.51
CA GLU A 197 12.63 -8.99 12.25
C GLU A 197 11.28 -9.69 12.47
N LYS A 198 10.23 -9.17 11.84
CA LYS A 198 8.93 -9.83 11.77
C LYS A 198 8.32 -9.63 10.39
N LYS A 199 7.88 -10.72 9.79
CA LYS A 199 7.09 -10.72 8.56
C LYS A 199 5.67 -11.16 8.85
N LEU A 200 4.71 -10.32 8.51
CA LEU A 200 3.29 -10.61 8.64
C LEU A 200 2.65 -10.66 7.26
N VAL A 201 1.72 -11.60 7.07
CA VAL A 201 0.98 -11.77 5.83
C VAL A 201 -0.51 -11.83 6.14
N TYR A 202 -1.29 -10.98 5.48
CA TYR A 202 -2.75 -11.05 5.50
C TYR A 202 -3.26 -11.52 4.14
N GLN A 203 -4.05 -12.60 4.14
CA GLN A 203 -4.65 -13.18 2.94
C GLN A 203 -6.08 -12.66 2.79
N SER A 204 -6.27 -11.67 1.92
CA SER A 204 -7.59 -11.08 1.68
C SER A 204 -8.38 -11.89 0.65
N PHE A 205 -9.58 -12.33 1.02
CA PHE A 205 -10.54 -12.98 0.13
C PHE A 205 -11.94 -12.90 0.75
N PRO A 206 -13.03 -13.09 -0.03
CA PRO A 206 -14.37 -13.13 0.54
C PRO A 206 -14.50 -14.19 1.64
N GLY A 207 -14.75 -13.76 2.88
CA GLY A 207 -14.83 -14.63 4.05
C GLY A 207 -13.50 -14.84 4.80
N SER A 208 -12.46 -14.07 4.48
CA SER A 208 -11.21 -14.07 5.26
C SER A 208 -11.47 -13.73 6.72
N SER A 209 -10.74 -14.38 7.63
CA SER A 209 -10.75 -13.98 9.05
C SER A 209 -10.35 -12.52 9.22
N PRO A 210 -10.80 -11.81 10.26
CA PRO A 210 -10.40 -10.43 10.50
C PRO A 210 -8.89 -10.23 10.50
N LYS A 211 -8.46 -9.11 9.91
CA LYS A 211 -7.07 -8.65 9.97
C LYS A 211 -6.72 -8.28 11.41
N PRO A 212 -5.56 -8.70 11.95
CA PRO A 212 -5.14 -8.28 13.29
C PRO A 212 -5.07 -6.76 13.39
N GLU A 213 -5.56 -6.21 14.50
CA GLU A 213 -5.54 -4.76 14.76
C GLU A 213 -4.13 -4.16 14.64
N ALA A 214 -3.14 -4.87 15.19
CA ALA A 214 -1.73 -4.51 15.08
C ALA A 214 -1.25 -4.34 13.63
N PHE A 215 -1.68 -5.23 12.73
CA PHE A 215 -1.36 -5.14 11.31
C PHE A 215 -2.09 -3.95 10.68
N ALA A 216 -3.40 -3.84 10.92
CA ALA A 216 -4.23 -2.79 10.33
C ALA A 216 -3.76 -1.39 10.73
N ARG A 217 -3.38 -1.17 12.00
CA ARG A 217 -2.84 0.11 12.48
C ARG A 217 -1.58 0.51 11.72
N LEU A 218 -0.65 -0.42 11.49
CA LEU A 218 0.58 -0.13 10.76
C LEU A 218 0.35 0.13 9.27
N GLU A 219 -0.54 -0.63 8.65
CA GLU A 219 -0.98 -0.38 7.27
C GLU A 219 -1.60 1.01 7.12
N THR A 220 -2.54 1.39 8.01
CA THR A 220 -3.19 2.70 7.99
C THR A 220 -2.18 3.83 8.09
N VAL A 221 -1.29 3.78 9.09
CA VAL A 221 -0.29 4.83 9.30
C VAL A 221 0.66 4.94 8.10
N LEU A 222 1.13 3.82 7.55
CA LEU A 222 1.98 3.85 6.36
C LEU A 222 1.27 4.47 5.15
N LEU A 223 -0.01 4.13 4.94
CA LEU A 223 -0.82 4.70 3.85
C LEU A 223 -1.05 6.20 4.04
N GLU A 224 -1.25 6.67 5.26
CA GLU A 224 -1.38 8.10 5.57
C GLU A 224 -0.10 8.85 5.23
N TYR A 225 1.05 8.36 5.69
CA TYR A 225 2.34 8.94 5.33
C TYR A 225 2.61 8.94 3.82
N ALA A 226 2.23 7.86 3.12
CA ALA A 226 2.42 7.76 1.68
C ALA A 226 1.51 8.73 0.90
N ARG A 227 0.31 9.01 1.38
CA ARG A 227 -0.64 9.98 0.78
C ARG A 227 -0.12 11.41 0.89
N ASP A 228 0.61 11.72 1.95
CA ASP A 228 1.10 13.07 2.22
C ASP A 228 2.44 13.36 1.49
N LEU A 229 2.95 12.41 0.70
CA LEU A 229 4.10 12.60 -0.18
C LEU A 229 3.76 13.54 -1.35
N PRO A 230 4.73 14.33 -1.86
CA PRO A 230 4.49 15.21 -3.00
C PRO A 230 4.22 14.40 -4.28
N HIS A 231 3.07 14.67 -4.92
CA HIS A 231 2.59 14.04 -6.15
C HIS A 231 2.78 14.92 -7.40
#